data_AF-A0A941HSK0-F1
#
_entry.id   AF-A0A941HSK0-F1
#
_cell.length_a   1.000
_cell.length_b   1.000
_cell.length_c   1.000
_cell.angle_alpha   90.00
_cell.angle_beta   90.00
_cell.angle_gamma   90.00
#
_symmetry.space_group_name_H-M   'P 1'
#
loop_
_entity.id
_entity.type
_entity.pdbx_description
1 polymer ?
#
loop_
_entity_poly.entity_id
_entity_poly.type
_entity_poly.pdbx_seq_one_letter_code
_entity_poly.pdbx_strand_id
1 'polypeptide(L)'
;MEFIYTLKLREELRQSSNWPQADDEAVDAHFEKLKAMLANGKLILAGRTPTMDEDTFGIVIFKADSLEEATRIMKEDPAVMQGTMSARVYPFRTALLRGGKRAKGIVFCESIGLW
;
A
#
# COMPACT_ATOMS: atom_id res chain seq x y z
N MET A 1 -6.12 -6.35 12.05
CA MET A 1 -6.89 -5.21 11.49
C MET A 1 -6.50 -5.01 10.03
N GLU A 2 -7.31 -4.34 9.21
CA GLU A 2 -6.94 -3.99 7.84
C GLU A 2 -6.30 -2.61 7.78
N PHE A 3 -5.29 -2.49 6.93
CA PHE A 3 -4.60 -1.25 6.64
C PHE A 3 -4.42 -1.12 5.14
N ILE A 4 -4.33 0.12 4.67
CA ILE A 4 -3.95 0.46 3.31
C ILE A 4 -2.71 1.35 3.39
N TYR A 5 -1.71 1.10 2.56
CA TYR A 5 -0.74 2.14 2.24
C TYR A 5 -0.78 2.48 0.75
N THR A 6 -0.65 3.78 0.47
CA THR A 6 -0.51 4.32 -0.87
C THR A 6 0.95 4.54 -1.18
N LEU A 7 1.39 4.18 -2.37
CA LEU A 7 2.74 4.41 -2.88
C LEU A 7 2.68 5.47 -3.97
N LYS A 8 3.57 6.45 -3.95
CA LYS A 8 3.77 7.38 -5.07
C LYS A 8 5.22 7.29 -5.55
N LEU A 9 5.37 7.08 -6.86
CA LEU A 9 6.68 7.07 -7.49
C LEU A 9 7.34 8.44 -7.37
N ARG A 10 8.63 8.45 -7.08
CA ARG A 10 9.46 9.65 -7.06
C ARG A 10 9.42 10.32 -8.44
N GLU A 11 9.32 11.66 -8.47
CA GLU A 11 9.01 12.46 -9.65
C GLU A 11 9.88 12.13 -10.87
N GLU A 12 11.19 12.10 -10.68
CA GLU A 12 12.17 11.87 -11.75
C GLU A 12 12.01 10.52 -12.45
N LEU A 13 11.46 9.51 -11.77
CA LEU A 13 11.28 8.16 -12.30
C LEU A 13 10.00 8.04 -13.15
N ARG A 14 9.17 9.08 -13.24
CA ARG A 14 8.00 9.04 -14.15
C ARG A 14 8.41 9.05 -15.62
N GLN A 15 9.61 9.53 -15.91
CA GLN A 15 10.21 9.44 -17.24
C GLN A 15 11.01 8.15 -17.35
N SER A 16 10.63 7.28 -18.28
CA SER A 16 11.26 5.97 -18.47
C SER A 16 12.76 6.05 -18.80
N SER A 17 13.24 7.16 -19.35
CA SER A 17 14.66 7.38 -19.63
C SER A 17 15.52 7.60 -18.38
N ASN A 18 14.91 7.82 -17.22
CA ASN A 18 15.58 8.22 -15.99
C ASN A 18 15.51 7.13 -14.91
N TRP A 19 15.66 5.86 -15.27
CA TRP A 19 15.64 4.75 -14.33
C TRP A 19 17.05 4.23 -14.03
N PRO A 20 17.60 4.53 -12.84
CA PRO A 20 18.79 3.88 -12.35
C PRO A 20 18.51 2.40 -12.04
N GLN A 21 19.50 1.54 -12.28
CA GLN A 21 19.41 0.11 -11.95
C GLN A 21 19.00 -0.15 -10.49
N ALA A 22 19.45 0.68 -9.55
CA ALA A 22 19.08 0.53 -8.14
C ALA A 22 17.58 0.75 -7.87
N ASP A 23 16.91 1.60 -8.66
CA ASP A 23 15.46 1.81 -8.55
C ASP A 23 14.69 0.64 -9.18
N ASP A 24 15.18 0.08 -10.30
CA ASP A 24 14.63 -1.17 -10.87
C ASP A 24 14.70 -2.32 -9.85
N GLU A 25 15.88 -2.54 -9.26
CA GLU A 25 16.09 -3.57 -8.23
C GLU A 25 15.21 -3.36 -6.99
N ALA A 26 14.97 -2.11 -6.60
CA ALA A 26 14.08 -1.79 -5.49
C ALA A 26 12.61 -2.11 -5.80
N VAL A 27 12.15 -1.87 -7.04
CA VAL A 27 10.81 -2.25 -7.49
C VAL A 27 10.65 -3.77 -7.57
N ASP A 28 11.66 -4.48 -8.04
CA ASP A 28 11.66 -5.95 -8.07
C ASP A 28 11.60 -6.53 -6.66
N ALA A 29 12.44 -6.03 -5.74
CA ALA A 29 12.44 -6.45 -4.35
C ALA A 29 11.11 -6.13 -3.64
N HIS A 30 10.50 -4.98 -3.95
CA HIS A 30 9.16 -4.64 -3.52
C HIS A 30 8.13 -5.70 -3.95
N PHE A 31 8.18 -6.13 -5.22
CA PHE A 31 7.28 -7.16 -5.73
C PHE A 31 7.50 -8.53 -5.06
N GLU A 32 8.75 -8.93 -4.81
CA GLU A 32 9.07 -10.14 -4.05
C GLU A 32 8.49 -10.10 -2.63
N LYS A 33 8.61 -8.97 -1.94
CA LYS A 33 7.99 -8.76 -0.62
C LYS A 33 6.47 -8.91 -0.67
N LEU A 34 5.81 -8.33 -1.67
CA LEU A 34 4.37 -8.47 -1.84
C LEU A 34 3.96 -9.93 -2.08
N LYS A 35 4.71 -10.68 -2.88
CA LYS A 35 4.48 -12.12 -3.07
C LYS A 35 4.62 -12.90 -1.76
N ALA A 36 5.63 -12.60 -0.94
CA ALA A 36 5.80 -13.23 0.36
C ALA A 36 4.65 -12.89 1.33
N MET A 37 4.20 -11.63 1.35
CA MET A 37 3.04 -11.20 2.14
C MET A 37 1.74 -11.85 1.66
N LEU A 38 1.60 -12.11 0.36
CA LEU A 38 0.45 -12.85 -0.17
C LEU A 38 0.48 -14.31 0.27
N ALA A 39 1.65 -14.96 0.14
CA ALA A 39 1.83 -16.37 0.51
C ALA A 39 1.57 -16.63 2.00
N ASN A 40 1.90 -15.69 2.89
CA ASN A 40 1.66 -15.81 4.33
C ASN A 40 0.29 -15.29 4.79
N GLY A 41 -0.58 -14.86 3.85
CA GLY A 41 -1.94 -14.39 4.16
C GLY A 41 -2.03 -13.01 4.81
N LYS A 42 -0.94 -12.25 4.89
CA LYS A 42 -0.96 -10.85 5.34
C LYS A 42 -1.50 -9.91 4.26
N LEU A 43 -1.14 -10.10 2.99
CA LEU A 43 -1.62 -9.26 1.89
C LEU A 43 -3.03 -9.66 1.47
N ILE A 44 -3.91 -8.66 1.28
CA ILE A 44 -5.26 -8.84 0.73
C ILE A 44 -5.28 -8.47 -0.75
N LEU A 45 -4.69 -7.33 -1.11
CA LEU A 45 -4.62 -6.83 -2.48
C LEU A 45 -3.43 -5.89 -2.63
N ALA A 46 -2.71 -5.98 -3.74
CA ALA A 46 -1.80 -4.94 -4.21
C ALA A 46 -2.08 -4.62 -5.67
N GLY A 47 -1.92 -3.37 -6.06
CA GLY A 47 -2.12 -2.92 -7.43
C GLY A 47 -1.61 -1.50 -7.64
N ARG A 48 -1.44 -1.10 -8.89
CA ARG A 48 -1.03 0.25 -9.26
C ARG A 48 -1.82 0.77 -10.45
N THR A 49 -1.87 2.09 -10.59
CA THR A 49 -2.33 2.70 -11.83
C THR A 49 -1.37 2.36 -12.98
N PRO A 50 -1.86 2.21 -14.21
CA PRO A 50 -1.03 1.93 -15.38
C PRO A 50 -0.36 3.18 -15.95
N THR A 51 -0.74 4.37 -15.50
CA THR A 51 -0.21 5.66 -15.97
C THR A 51 1.21 5.91 -15.47
N MET A 52 1.91 6.85 -16.11
CA MET A 52 3.27 7.30 -15.77
C MET A 52 3.30 8.83 -15.72
N ASP A 53 2.48 9.41 -14.84
CA ASP A 53 2.24 10.83 -14.64
C ASP A 53 2.04 11.14 -13.15
N GLU A 54 1.58 12.35 -12.81
CA GLU A 54 1.35 12.78 -11.42
C GLU A 54 0.27 11.98 -10.68
N ASP A 55 -0.59 11.29 -11.45
CA ASP A 55 -1.62 10.40 -10.95
C ASP A 55 -1.14 8.93 -10.88
N THR A 56 0.15 8.68 -11.08
CA THR A 56 0.75 7.36 -10.84
C THR A 56 0.82 7.04 -9.36
N PHE A 57 0.08 6.01 -8.92
CA PHE A 57 0.16 5.50 -7.55
C PHE A 57 -0.10 4.00 -7.45
N GLY A 58 0.46 3.41 -6.41
CA GLY A 58 0.20 2.04 -5.96
C GLY A 58 -0.66 2.03 -4.70
N ILE A 59 -1.37 0.94 -4.48
CA ILE A 59 -2.05 0.64 -3.22
C ILE A 59 -1.70 -0.76 -2.76
N VAL A 60 -1.57 -0.92 -1.44
CA VAL A 60 -1.36 -2.21 -0.79
C VAL A 60 -2.31 -2.30 0.40
N ILE A 61 -3.26 -3.22 0.33
CA ILE A 61 -4.23 -3.51 1.39
C ILE A 61 -3.80 -4.81 2.08
N PHE A 62 -3.59 -4.76 3.38
CA PHE A 62 -2.98 -5.85 4.15
C PHE A 62 -3.49 -5.90 5.58
N LYS A 63 -3.15 -6.98 6.29
CA LYS A 63 -3.45 -7.17 7.70
C LYS A 63 -2.22 -6.90 8.56
N ALA A 64 -2.44 -6.23 9.68
CA ALA A 64 -1.49 -6.04 10.77
C ALA A 64 -2.24 -5.96 12.12
N ASP A 65 -1.54 -6.18 13.22
CA ASP A 65 -2.08 -6.19 14.57
C ASP A 65 -2.28 -4.79 15.13
N SER A 66 -1.51 -3.81 14.64
CA SER A 66 -1.59 -2.41 15.07
C SER A 66 -1.16 -1.43 13.97
N LEU A 67 -1.45 -0.15 14.15
CA LEU A 67 -0.95 0.92 13.27
C LEU A 67 0.59 0.99 13.30
N GLU A 68 1.20 0.67 14.43
CA GLU A 68 2.66 0.63 14.57
C GLU A 68 3.27 -0.49 13.72
N GLU A 69 2.73 -1.72 13.79
CA GLU A 69 3.16 -2.81 12.91
C GLU A 69 2.91 -2.44 11.44
N ALA A 70 1.74 -1.88 11.12
CA ALA A 70 1.42 -1.46 9.75
C ALA A 70 2.42 -0.41 9.22
N THR A 71 2.80 0.54 10.06
CA THR A 71 3.80 1.57 9.75
C THR A 71 5.17 0.95 9.54
N ARG A 72 5.56 -0.02 10.38
CA ARG A 72 6.81 -0.75 10.21
C ARG A 72 6.84 -1.53 8.90
N ILE A 73 5.79 -2.30 8.59
CA ILE A 73 5.66 -3.05 7.34
C ILE A 73 5.80 -2.12 6.13
N MET A 74 5.15 -0.96 6.12
CA MET A 74 5.27 0.03 5.04
C MET A 74 6.71 0.59 4.94
N LYS A 75 7.33 0.96 6.07
CA LYS A 75 8.69 1.53 6.09
C LYS A 75 9.76 0.53 5.67
N GLU A 76 9.55 -0.75 5.92
CA GLU A 76 10.44 -1.86 5.51
C GLU A 76 10.20 -2.29 4.05
N ASP A 77 9.34 -1.61 3.29
CA ASP A 77 9.16 -1.90 1.88
C ASP A 77 10.41 -1.46 1.11
N PRO A 78 11.07 -2.34 0.32
CA PRO A 78 12.30 -2.01 -0.38
C PRO A 78 12.21 -0.72 -1.22
N ALA A 79 11.09 -0.53 -1.93
CA ALA A 79 10.89 0.68 -2.73
C ALA A 79 10.73 1.94 -1.86
N VAL A 80 10.26 1.80 -0.61
CA VAL A 80 10.16 2.90 0.36
C VAL A 80 11.49 3.17 1.05
N MET A 81 12.19 2.13 1.49
CA MET A 81 13.50 2.24 2.12
C MET A 81 14.52 2.91 1.21
N GLN A 82 14.49 2.57 -0.08
CA GLN A 82 15.40 3.11 -1.09
C GLN A 82 14.99 4.51 -1.58
N GLY A 83 13.79 4.98 -1.22
CA GLY A 83 13.27 6.29 -1.66
C GLY A 83 12.76 6.32 -3.10
N THR A 84 12.72 5.17 -3.78
CA THR A 84 12.10 4.99 -5.11
C THR A 84 10.61 5.37 -5.07
N MET A 85 9.93 5.04 -3.98
CA MET A 85 8.53 5.40 -3.71
C MET A 85 8.38 6.06 -2.35
N SER A 86 7.53 7.09 -2.28
CA SER A 86 7.02 7.61 -1.01
C SER A 86 5.75 6.86 -0.61
N ALA A 87 5.51 6.71 0.69
CA ALA A 87 4.33 5.99 1.17
C ALA A 87 3.65 6.63 2.38
N ARG A 88 2.34 6.39 2.50
CA ARG A 88 1.52 6.73 3.68
C ARG A 88 0.57 5.58 3.99
N VAL A 89 0.48 5.21 5.27
CA VAL A 89 -0.37 4.12 5.77
C VAL A 89 -1.56 4.66 6.55
N TYR A 90 -2.71 4.00 6.42
CA TYR A 90 -3.95 4.35 7.07
C TYR A 90 -4.69 3.09 7.56
N PRO A 91 -5.40 3.16 8.70
CA PRO A 91 -6.42 2.16 9.03
C PRO A 91 -7.42 2.06 7.88
N PHE A 92 -7.79 0.84 7.51
CA PHE A 92 -8.69 0.58 6.40
C PHE A 92 -9.77 -0.43 6.81
N ARG A 93 -10.92 -0.37 6.15
CA ARG A 93 -11.99 -1.36 6.33
C ARG A 93 -12.64 -1.61 4.98
N THR A 94 -12.42 -2.79 4.42
CA THR A 94 -13.13 -3.19 3.19
C THR A 94 -14.61 -3.39 3.50
N ALA A 95 -15.47 -2.55 2.91
CA ALA A 95 -16.92 -2.64 3.07
C ALA A 95 -17.58 -3.64 2.10
N LEU A 96 -17.12 -3.67 0.85
CA LEU A 96 -17.62 -4.53 -0.22
C LEU A 96 -16.44 -5.17 -0.97
N LEU A 97 -16.58 -6.45 -1.35
CA LEU A 97 -15.59 -7.18 -2.13
C LEU A 97 -16.29 -8.19 -3.05
N ARG A 98 -15.95 -8.20 -4.34
CA ARG A 98 -16.52 -9.15 -5.31
C ARG A 98 -16.21 -10.59 -4.87
N GLY A 99 -17.24 -11.44 -4.79
CA GLY A 99 -17.10 -12.85 -4.43
C GLY A 99 -16.91 -13.15 -2.93
N GLY A 100 -16.91 -12.13 -2.05
CA GLY A 100 -16.85 -12.30 -0.60
C GLY A 100 -18.15 -11.93 0.09
N LYS A 101 -18.38 -12.43 1.32
CA LYS A 101 -19.39 -11.85 2.22
C LYS A 101 -18.73 -10.72 3.03
N ARG A 102 -19.19 -9.47 2.86
CA ARG A 102 -19.04 -8.40 3.87
C ARG A 102 -20.30 -7.54 3.93
N ALA A 103 -20.82 -7.41 5.15
CA ALA A 103 -21.93 -6.56 5.61
C ALA A 103 -21.48 -5.96 6.97
N LYS A 104 -21.95 -4.84 7.54
CA LYS A 104 -23.18 -4.05 7.40
C LYS A 104 -22.79 -2.56 7.34
N GLY A 105 -23.17 -1.85 6.27
CA GLY A 105 -23.09 -0.38 6.17
C GLY A 105 -21.68 0.22 6.17
N ILE A 106 -21.55 1.43 5.61
CA ILE A 106 -20.36 2.27 5.80
C ILE A 106 -20.69 3.22 6.95
N VAL A 107 -20.30 2.87 8.18
CA VAL A 107 -20.41 3.81 9.31
C VAL A 107 -19.20 4.73 9.26
N PHE A 108 -19.40 5.94 8.75
CA PHE A 108 -18.51 7.07 9.03
C PHE A 108 -18.99 7.68 10.34
N CYS A 109 -18.10 7.73 11.36
CA CYS A 109 -18.28 8.37 12.67
C CYS A 109 -18.85 7.50 13.82
N GLU A 110 -18.01 7.27 14.84
CA GLU A 110 -18.40 7.11 16.25
C GLU A 110 -17.59 8.09 17.12
N SER A 111 -17.55 9.38 16.75
CA SER A 111 -17.02 10.43 17.64
C SER A 111 -17.67 11.79 17.41
N ILE A 112 -18.90 11.92 17.88
CA ILE A 112 -19.35 13.16 18.54
C ILE A 112 -20.12 12.75 19.81
N GLY A 113 -19.39 12.11 20.72
CA GLY A 113 -19.82 11.93 22.11
C GLY A 113 -19.23 13.07 22.93
N LEU A 114 -19.93 14.20 22.94
CA LEU A 114 -19.78 15.22 23.99
C LEU A 114 -20.42 14.63 25.26
N TRP A 115 -19.61 14.43 26.30
CA TRP A 115 -20.07 14.44 27.69
C TRP A 115 -19.82 15.84 28.24
#